data_AF-A0A3C1FKU0-F1
#
_entry.id   AF-A0A3C1FKU0-F1
#
_cell.length_a   1.000
_cell.length_b   1.000
_cell.length_c   1.000
_cell.angle_alpha   90.00
_cell.angle_beta   90.00
_cell.angle_gamma   90.00
#
_symmetry.space_group_name_H-M   'P 1'
#
loop_
_entity.id
_entity.type
_entity.pdbx_description
1 polymer ?
#
loop_
_entity_poly.entity_id
_entity_poly.type
_entity_poly.pdbx_seq_one_letter_code
_entity_poly.pdbx_strand_id
1 'polypeptide(L)'
;RVHEECRDGELTAERLGQIWLEVQRESLGPAIDLGAGYENYWCYIPHFIHSPFYVYAYAFGDCLVNSLFAVYQQAEQGFQEKYFDMLRA
;
A
#
# COMPACT_ATOMS: atom_id res chain seq x y z
N ARG A 1 4.91 -12.11 -0.19
CA ARG A 1 6.35 -12.37 0.07
C ARG A 1 6.61 -12.72 1.54
N VAL A 2 6.72 -11.75 2.47
CA VAL A 2 7.05 -12.03 3.89
C VAL A 2 6.11 -13.07 4.53
N HIS A 3 4.80 -12.82 4.54
CA HIS A 3 3.82 -13.74 5.14
C HIS A 3 3.73 -15.11 4.43
N GLU A 4 4.19 -15.22 3.19
CA GLU A 4 4.24 -16.49 2.46
C GLU A 4 5.47 -17.28 2.89
N GLU A 5 6.65 -16.67 2.89
CA GLU A 5 7.90 -17.32 3.33
C GLU A 5 7.88 -17.69 4.82
N CYS A 6 7.20 -16.91 5.67
CA CYS A 6 6.99 -17.26 7.08
C CYS A 6 6.26 -18.59 7.29
N ARG A 7 5.56 -19.13 6.27
CA ARG A 7 4.94 -20.45 6.37
C ARG A 7 5.96 -21.58 6.35
N ASP A 8 7.15 -21.32 5.82
CA ASP A 8 8.23 -22.30 5.67
C ASP A 8 9.26 -22.21 6.81
N GLY A 9 9.19 -21.19 7.67
CA GLY A 9 10.05 -21.00 8.82
C GLY A 9 10.19 -19.56 9.28
N GLU A 10 10.95 -19.34 10.35
CA GLU A 10 11.29 -18.00 10.82
C GLU A 10 12.24 -17.28 9.84
N LEU A 11 12.01 -15.98 9.63
CA LEU A 11 12.84 -15.15 8.75
C LEU A 11 13.87 -14.36 9.55
N THR A 12 15.10 -14.33 9.06
CA THR A 12 16.16 -13.47 9.62
C THR A 12 15.93 -12.00 9.23
N ALA A 13 16.51 -11.08 10.00
CA ALA A 13 16.50 -9.65 9.65
C ALA A 13 17.14 -9.38 8.28
N GLU A 14 18.18 -10.12 7.92
CA GLU A 14 18.82 -10.05 6.60
C GLU A 14 17.84 -10.44 5.48
N ARG A 15 17.09 -11.54 5.65
CA ARG A 15 16.11 -11.96 4.65
C ARG A 15 14.96 -10.96 4.51
N LEU A 16 14.48 -10.40 5.62
CA LEU A 16 13.49 -9.32 5.59
C LEU A 16 14.01 -8.09 4.83
N GLY A 17 15.27 -7.69 5.07
CA GLY A 17 15.90 -6.58 4.35
C GLY A 17 16.05 -6.84 2.85
N GLN A 18 16.36 -8.08 2.45
CA GLN A 18 16.39 -8.46 1.03
C GLN A 18 15.01 -8.34 0.39
N ILE A 19 13.97 -8.91 1.00
CA ILE A 19 12.59 -8.82 0.50
C ILE A 19 12.15 -7.35 0.40
N TRP A 20 12.49 -6.53 1.40
CA TRP A 20 12.23 -5.10 1.39
C TRP A 20 12.89 -4.41 0.19
N LEU A 21 14.20 -4.59 0.00
CA LEU A 21 14.92 -3.99 -1.12
C LEU A 21 14.39 -4.45 -2.49
N GLU A 22 14.04 -5.74 -2.64
CA GLU A 22 13.45 -6.26 -3.88
C GLU A 22 12.14 -5.54 -4.22
N VAL A 23 11.22 -5.43 -3.25
CA VAL A 23 9.93 -4.75 -3.43
C VAL A 23 10.11 -3.25 -3.69
N GLN A 24 11.06 -2.60 -3.01
CA GLN A 24 11.32 -1.17 -3.18
C GLN A 24 11.90 -0.87 -4.57
N ARG A 25 12.79 -1.72 -5.10
CA ARG A 25 13.32 -1.57 -6.46
C ARG A 25 12.24 -1.77 -7.53
N GLU A 26 11.36 -2.75 -7.34
CA GLU A 26 10.22 -2.98 -8.22
C GLU A 26 9.25 -1.79 -8.23
N SER A 27 8.98 -1.22 -7.05
CA SER A 27 7.99 -0.15 -6.88
C SER A 27 8.49 1.22 -7.31
N LEU A 28 9.75 1.56 -7.00
CA LEU A 28 10.33 2.88 -7.25
C LEU A 28 11.01 2.99 -8.63
N GLY A 29 11.36 1.85 -9.22
CA GLY A 29 12.03 1.77 -10.51
C GLY A 29 13.49 2.25 -10.47
N PRO A 30 14.17 2.26 -11.64
CA PRO A 30 15.61 2.48 -11.72
C PRO A 30 16.04 3.94 -11.53
N ALA A 31 15.08 4.87 -11.47
CA ALA A 31 15.36 6.30 -11.29
C ALA A 31 15.76 6.65 -9.86
N ILE A 32 15.47 5.78 -8.89
CA ILE A 32 15.77 5.98 -7.47
C ILE A 32 16.92 5.08 -7.06
N ASP A 33 17.98 5.68 -6.55
CA ASP A 33 19.07 4.96 -5.90
C ASP A 33 18.75 4.69 -4.42
N LEU A 34 18.83 3.43 -4.00
CA LEU A 34 18.56 3.02 -2.63
C LEU A 34 19.88 2.97 -1.87
N GLY A 35 20.14 4.04 -1.11
CA GLY A 35 21.39 4.20 -0.36
C GLY A 35 21.62 3.14 0.72
N ALA A 36 22.85 3.11 1.25
CA ALA A 36 23.24 2.20 2.32
C ALA A 36 22.34 2.34 3.56
N GLY A 37 21.92 1.23 4.14
CA GLY A 37 21.03 1.19 5.30
C GLY A 37 19.54 1.15 4.96
N TYR A 38 19.16 1.39 3.69
CA TYR A 38 17.77 1.35 3.24
C TYR A 38 17.13 -0.04 3.40
N GLU A 39 17.93 -1.10 3.46
CA GLU A 39 17.51 -2.47 3.78
C GLU A 39 16.87 -2.62 5.17
N ASN A 40 17.10 -1.66 6.08
CA ASN A 40 16.54 -1.69 7.42
C ASN A 40 15.28 -0.84 7.57
N TYR A 41 14.87 -0.10 6.55
CA TYR A 41 13.78 0.89 6.68
C TYR A 41 12.42 0.25 6.98
N TRP A 42 12.24 -1.03 6.68
CA TRP A 42 11.03 -1.75 7.08
C TRP A 42 10.81 -1.76 8.62
N CYS A 43 11.88 -1.65 9.41
CA CYS A 43 11.81 -1.84 10.87
C CYS A 43 11.10 -0.70 11.61
N TYR A 44 11.10 0.52 11.04
CA TYR A 44 10.46 1.67 11.68
C TYR A 44 8.99 1.82 11.27
N ILE A 45 8.48 0.99 10.36
CA ILE A 45 7.10 1.07 9.86
C ILE A 45 6.18 0.33 10.85
N PRO A 46 5.44 1.04 11.73
CA PRO A 46 4.68 0.40 12.80
C PRO A 46 3.58 -0.52 12.27
N HIS A 47 3.03 -0.21 11.10
CA HIS A 47 1.94 -0.98 10.52
C HIS A 47 2.33 -2.41 10.15
N PHE A 48 3.62 -2.73 9.97
CA PHE A 48 4.03 -4.12 9.75
C PHE A 48 3.94 -4.98 11.02
N ILE A 49 4.05 -4.36 12.20
CA ILE A 49 4.07 -5.06 13.49
C ILE A 49 2.71 -4.96 14.19
N HIS A 50 2.16 -3.75 14.28
CA HIS A 50 0.98 -3.47 15.10
C HIS A 50 -0.34 -3.62 14.33
N SER A 51 -0.31 -3.60 12.99
CA SER A 51 -1.53 -3.53 12.16
C SER A 51 -1.32 -4.20 10.80
N PRO A 52 -0.97 -5.50 10.77
CA PRO A 52 -0.66 -6.19 9.51
C PRO A 52 -1.84 -6.09 8.53
N PHE A 53 -1.54 -5.95 7.24
CA PHE A 53 -2.50 -5.76 6.14
C PHE A 53 -3.34 -4.47 6.16
N TYR A 54 -3.15 -3.57 7.13
CA TYR A 54 -3.90 -2.33 7.21
C TYR A 54 -3.62 -1.36 6.04
N VAL A 55 -2.36 -1.22 5.64
CA VAL A 55 -1.93 -0.16 4.71
C VAL A 55 -2.49 -0.29 3.30
N TYR A 56 -2.96 -1.47 2.90
CA TYR A 56 -3.65 -1.69 1.62
C TYR A 56 -4.91 -0.81 1.51
N ALA A 57 -5.60 -0.56 2.63
CA ALA A 57 -6.82 0.23 2.65
C ALA A 57 -6.60 1.68 2.18
N TYR A 58 -5.40 2.24 2.37
CA TYR A 58 -5.07 3.57 1.86
C TYR A 58 -5.02 3.59 0.33
N ALA A 59 -4.28 2.67 -0.29
CA ALA A 59 -4.20 2.59 -1.74
C ALA A 59 -5.55 2.28 -2.38
N PHE A 60 -6.35 1.39 -1.76
CA PHE A 60 -7.71 1.13 -2.19
C PHE A 60 -8.60 2.38 -2.09
N GLY A 61 -8.54 3.10 -0.96
CA GLY A 61 -9.28 4.34 -0.74
C GLY A 61 -8.93 5.42 -1.75
N ASP A 62 -7.64 5.61 -2.04
CA ASP A 62 -7.18 6.58 -3.04
C ASP A 62 -7.71 6.24 -4.44
N CYS A 63 -7.65 4.97 -4.85
CA CYS A 63 -8.21 4.52 -6.13
C CYS A 63 -9.73 4.73 -6.19
N LEU A 64 -10.45 4.41 -5.11
CA LEU A 64 -11.89 4.58 -5.02
C LEU A 64 -12.28 6.05 -5.16
N VAL A 65 -11.67 6.95 -4.38
CA VAL A 65 -11.99 8.37 -4.40
C VAL A 65 -11.63 9.00 -5.75
N ASN A 66 -10.49 8.65 -6.34
CA ASN A 66 -10.12 9.13 -7.68
C ASN A 66 -11.12 8.66 -8.76
N SER A 67 -11.61 7.42 -8.65
CA SER A 67 -12.63 6.88 -9.56
C SER A 67 -13.97 7.60 -9.40
N LEU A 68 -14.41 7.84 -8.15
CA LEU A 68 -15.62 8.61 -7.86
C LEU A 68 -15.51 10.05 -8.36
N PHE A 69 -14.34 10.67 -8.23
CA PHE A 69 -14.10 12.03 -8.72
C PHE A 69 -14.15 12.10 -10.24
N ALA A 70 -13.57 11.12 -10.95
CA ALA A 70 -13.68 11.04 -12.41
C ALA A 70 -15.14 10.90 -12.88
N VAL A 71 -15.95 10.10 -12.19
CA VAL A 71 -17.39 9.99 -12.45
C VAL A 71 -18.11 11.32 -12.19
N TYR A 72 -17.78 12.01 -11.10
CA TYR A 72 -18.32 13.33 -10.79
C TYR A 72 -18.03 14.35 -11.90
N GLN A 73 -16.80 14.38 -12.44
CA GLN A 73 -16.42 15.30 -13.51
C GLN A 73 -17.21 15.09 -14.81
N GLN A 74 -17.72 13.89 -15.05
CA GLN A 74 -18.51 13.54 -16.23
C GLN A 74 -20.02 13.60 -15.99
N ALA A 75 -20.46 13.79 -14.74
CA ALA A 75 -21.86 13.77 -14.39
C ALA A 75 -22.52 15.11 -14.71
N GLU A 76 -23.57 15.10 -15.55
CA GLU A 76 -24.38 16.29 -15.79
C GLU A 76 -25.18 16.69 -14.54
N GLN A 77 -25.81 15.71 -13.86
CA GLN A 77 -26.57 15.88 -12.59
C GLN A 77 -26.62 14.56 -11.77
N GLY A 78 -27.05 14.61 -10.51
CA GLY A 78 -27.41 13.42 -9.70
C GLY A 78 -26.27 12.67 -9.01
N PHE A 79 -25.01 13.10 -9.16
CA PHE A 79 -23.88 12.47 -8.46
C PHE A 79 -23.98 12.62 -6.93
N GLN A 80 -24.28 13.82 -6.46
CA GLN A 80 -24.34 14.13 -5.02
C GLN A 80 -25.34 13.24 -4.28
N GLU A 81 -26.52 13.02 -4.85
CA GLU A 81 -27.55 12.16 -4.26
C GLU A 81 -27.07 10.72 -4.14
N LYS A 82 -26.54 10.15 -5.22
CA LYS A 82 -25.96 8.79 -5.22
C LYS A 82 -24.80 8.63 -4.23
N TYR A 83 -23.96 9.65 -4.12
CA TYR A 83 -22.86 9.66 -3.16
C TYR A 83 -23.39 9.67 -1.71
N PHE A 84 -24.39 10.49 -1.41
CA PHE A 84 -25.03 10.47 -0.09
C PHE A 84 -25.76 9.15 0.19
N ASP A 85 -26.41 8.55 -0.80
CA ASP A 85 -27.03 7.23 -0.65
C ASP A 85 -25.98 6.17 -0.28
N MET A 86 -24.82 6.17 -0.95
CA MET A 86 -23.69 5.30 -0.61
C MET A 86 -23.17 5.55 0.82
N LEU A 87 -23.05 6.81 1.25
CA LEU A 87 -22.55 7.15 2.59
C LEU A 87 -23.52 6.82 3.73
N ARG A 88 -24.80 6.60 3.45
CA ARG A 88 -25.78 6.17 4.46
C ARG A 88 -25.74 4.67 4.77
N ALA A 89 -25.04 3.89 3.95
CA ALA A 89 -24.92 2.44 4.11
C ALA A 89 -24.16 2.03 5.38
#